data_AF-A0A3M1L7Q2-F1
#
_entry.id   AF-A0A3M1L7Q2-F1
#
_cell.length_a   1.000
_cell.length_b   1.000
_cell.length_c   1.000
_cell.angle_alpha   90.00
_cell.angle_beta   90.00
_cell.angle_gamma   90.00
#
_symmetry.space_group_name_H-M   'P 1'
#
loop_
_entity.id
_entity.type
_entity.pdbx_description
1 polymer ?
#
loop_
_entity_poly.entity_id
_entity_poly.type
_entity_poly.pdbx_seq_one_letter_code
_entity_poly.pdbx_strand_id
1 'polypeptide(L)'
;PYETLHLATAAMGVAIGTPYFVARQVPCYLCQGYDELRCTVACPTGALEPTSAWTEVHIGIAVLDREMCLAWQGIPCRACWHVCPFPNEAIVLDERGRAIVQPEACVGCGLCEHACLAEPSAIVIIPEGREPL
;
A
#
# COMPACT_ATOMS: atom_id res chain seq x y z
N PRO A 1 -14.45 -6.94 -2.68
CA PRO A 1 -14.81 -8.00 -1.71
C PRO A 1 -14.42 -7.66 -0.26
N TYR A 2 -13.38 -6.84 -0.04
CA TYR A 2 -12.85 -6.53 1.29
C TYR A 2 -13.36 -5.21 1.89
N GLU A 3 -14.35 -4.56 1.27
CA GLU A 3 -14.83 -3.23 1.69
C GLU A 3 -13.71 -2.15 1.77
N THR A 4 -12.62 -2.34 1.02
CA THR A 4 -11.45 -1.45 1.03
C THR A 4 -11.77 -0.01 0.61
N LEU A 5 -12.57 0.18 -0.44
CA LEU A 5 -12.75 1.48 -1.07
C LEU A 5 -13.95 2.24 -0.53
N HIS A 6 -13.72 3.52 -0.23
CA HIS A 6 -14.73 4.51 0.09
C HIS A 6 -14.67 5.66 -0.92
N LEU A 7 -15.78 6.39 -1.03
CA LEU A 7 -15.88 7.55 -1.91
C LEU A 7 -15.64 8.83 -1.11
N ALA A 8 -14.69 9.64 -1.56
CA ALA A 8 -14.39 10.90 -0.90
C ALA A 8 -15.58 11.87 -0.95
N THR A 9 -15.75 12.62 0.13
CA THR A 9 -16.77 13.68 0.25
C THR A 9 -16.17 15.05 0.00
N ALA A 10 -17.01 16.07 -0.22
CA ALA A 10 -16.57 17.45 -0.43
C ALA A 10 -15.68 18.00 0.70
N ALA A 11 -15.85 17.49 1.92
CA ALA A 11 -15.09 17.93 3.10
C ALA A 11 -13.61 17.47 3.08
N MET A 12 -13.25 16.50 2.23
CA MET A 12 -11.92 15.89 2.23
C MET A 12 -10.89 16.65 1.39
N GLY A 13 -11.28 17.74 0.72
CA GLY A 13 -10.37 18.56 -0.09
C GLY A 13 -9.83 17.88 -1.35
N VAL A 14 -10.39 16.73 -1.72
CA VAL A 14 -10.17 16.02 -2.99
C VAL A 14 -11.47 16.01 -3.78
N ALA A 15 -11.41 15.64 -5.07
CA ALA A 15 -12.61 15.58 -5.90
C ALA A 15 -13.66 14.62 -5.28
N ILE A 16 -14.93 15.03 -5.31
CA ILE A 16 -16.03 14.23 -4.79
C ILE A 16 -16.10 12.92 -5.57
N GLY A 17 -16.23 11.81 -4.86
CA GLY A 17 -16.26 10.49 -5.48
C GLY A 17 -14.89 9.92 -5.82
N THR A 18 -13.78 10.61 -5.52
CA THR A 18 -12.44 10.01 -5.62
C THR A 18 -12.39 8.77 -4.71
N PRO A 19 -12.07 7.58 -5.24
CA PRO A 19 -11.93 6.38 -4.43
C PRO A 19 -10.71 6.50 -3.53
N TYR A 20 -10.85 6.15 -2.26
CA TYR A 20 -9.75 6.12 -1.30
C TYR A 20 -9.91 4.95 -0.33
N PHE A 21 -8.83 4.61 0.37
CA PHE A 21 -8.84 3.69 1.51
C PHE A 21 -7.87 4.18 2.58
N VAL A 22 -7.99 3.66 3.79
CA VAL A 22 -7.05 3.92 4.89
C VAL A 22 -6.20 2.69 5.09
N ALA A 23 -4.96 2.72 4.60
CA ALA A 23 -4.06 1.57 4.57
C ALA A 23 -3.91 0.90 5.95
N ARG A 24 -3.75 1.68 7.02
CA ARG A 24 -3.70 1.16 8.40
C ARG A 24 -4.94 0.34 8.81
N GLN A 25 -6.13 0.67 8.31
CA GLN A 25 -7.39 0.02 8.68
C GLN A 25 -7.72 -1.15 7.75
N VAL A 26 -7.92 -0.86 6.47
CA VAL A 26 -8.28 -1.84 5.44
C VAL A 26 -7.47 -1.52 4.17
N PRO A 27 -6.36 -2.23 3.92
CA PRO A 27 -5.51 -1.98 2.76
C PRO A 27 -6.15 -2.48 1.46
N CYS A 28 -5.52 -2.15 0.34
CA CYS A 28 -5.76 -2.82 -0.93
C CYS A 28 -5.10 -4.20 -0.91
N TYR A 29 -5.90 -5.26 -0.88
CA TYR A 29 -5.40 -6.63 -0.94
C TYR A 29 -4.97 -7.06 -2.35
N LEU A 30 -4.93 -6.14 -3.33
CA LEU A 30 -4.73 -6.41 -4.77
C LEU A 30 -5.61 -7.53 -5.32
N CYS A 31 -6.76 -7.78 -4.66
CA CYS A 31 -7.60 -8.94 -4.94
C CYS A 31 -6.81 -10.25 -5.05
N GLN A 32 -5.77 -10.45 -4.23
CA GLN A 32 -5.04 -11.71 -4.18
C GLN A 32 -6.02 -12.87 -3.92
N GLY A 33 -5.93 -13.91 -4.75
CA GLY A 33 -6.88 -15.03 -4.74
C GLY A 33 -8.09 -14.86 -5.66
N TYR A 34 -8.14 -13.78 -6.46
CA TYR A 34 -9.10 -13.59 -7.55
C TYR A 34 -8.38 -13.42 -8.89
N ASP A 35 -9.11 -13.65 -9.99
CA ASP A 35 -8.58 -13.54 -11.36
C ASP A 35 -8.49 -12.10 -11.88
N GLU A 36 -9.12 -11.15 -11.16
CA GLU A 36 -9.28 -9.77 -11.60
C GLU A 36 -9.37 -8.78 -10.40
N LEU A 37 -9.02 -7.52 -10.63
CA LEU A 37 -9.29 -6.44 -9.68
C LEU A 37 -10.79 -6.13 -9.64
N ARG A 38 -11.48 -6.63 -8.61
CA ARG A 38 -12.94 -6.48 -8.49
C ARG A 38 -13.42 -5.03 -8.42
N CYS A 39 -12.55 -4.09 -8.04
CA CYS A 39 -12.87 -2.66 -8.04
C CYS A 39 -12.99 -2.06 -9.45
N THR A 40 -12.22 -2.56 -10.43
CA THR A 40 -12.28 -2.08 -11.81
C THR A 40 -13.56 -2.57 -12.48
N VAL A 41 -13.95 -3.82 -12.22
CA VAL A 41 -15.23 -4.41 -12.68
C VAL A 41 -16.45 -3.68 -12.09
N ALA A 42 -16.35 -3.25 -10.83
CA ALA A 42 -17.44 -2.55 -10.15
C ALA A 42 -17.53 -1.05 -10.50
N CYS A 43 -16.52 -0.48 -11.17
CA CYS A 43 -16.44 0.96 -11.41
C CYS A 43 -17.39 1.38 -12.56
N PRO A 44 -18.45 2.16 -12.29
CA PRO A 44 -19.42 2.52 -13.32
C PRO A 44 -18.94 3.64 -14.25
N THR A 45 -17.97 4.44 -13.80
CA THR A 45 -17.46 5.61 -14.53
C THR A 45 -16.25 5.30 -15.41
N GLY A 46 -15.62 4.14 -15.23
CA GLY A 46 -14.33 3.82 -15.85
C GLY A 46 -13.14 4.54 -15.21
N ALA A 47 -13.31 5.15 -14.02
CA ALA A 47 -12.19 5.78 -13.30
C ALA A 47 -11.14 4.78 -12.80
N LEU A 48 -11.54 3.50 -12.63
CA LEU A 48 -10.64 2.39 -12.32
C LEU A 48 -10.69 1.41 -13.48
N GLU A 49 -9.59 1.31 -14.23
CA GLU A 49 -9.51 0.49 -15.43
C GLU A 49 -8.89 -0.88 -15.13
N PRO A 50 -9.34 -1.96 -15.80
CA PRO A 50 -8.69 -3.25 -15.71
C PRO A 50 -7.22 -3.19 -16.14
N THR A 51 -6.37 -3.96 -15.47
CA THR A 51 -4.94 -4.11 -15.81
C THR A 51 -4.65 -5.58 -16.12
N SER A 52 -3.62 -5.80 -16.95
CA SER A 52 -3.15 -7.13 -17.32
C SER A 52 -2.23 -7.76 -16.27
N ALA A 53 -1.64 -6.95 -15.37
CA ALA A 53 -0.72 -7.42 -14.34
C ALA A 53 -0.80 -6.54 -13.08
N TRP A 54 -0.76 -7.16 -11.89
CA TRP A 54 -0.81 -6.42 -10.61
C TRP A 54 0.34 -5.44 -10.40
N THR A 55 1.43 -5.59 -11.14
CA THR A 55 2.57 -4.67 -11.17
C THR A 55 2.27 -3.34 -11.87
N GLU A 56 1.23 -3.27 -12.71
CA GLU A 56 0.81 -2.01 -13.37
C GLU A 56 -0.13 -1.19 -12.48
N VAL A 57 -0.48 -1.68 -11.30
CA VAL A 57 -1.28 -0.92 -10.34
C VAL A 57 -0.40 0.16 -9.73
N HIS A 58 -0.86 1.42 -9.78
CA HIS A 58 -0.19 2.54 -9.13
C HIS A 58 -1.20 3.30 -8.28
N ILE A 59 -1.10 3.15 -6.96
CA ILE A 59 -1.96 3.86 -5.99
C ILE A 59 -1.12 4.86 -5.17
N GLY A 60 0.16 4.57 -4.99
CA GLY A 60 1.07 5.35 -4.17
C GLY A 60 2.37 4.59 -3.92
N ILE A 61 3.18 5.08 -2.99
CA ILE A 61 4.48 4.51 -2.64
C ILE A 61 4.57 4.36 -1.13
N ALA A 62 5.14 3.24 -0.65
CA ALA A 62 5.43 3.06 0.76
C ALA A 62 6.70 3.83 1.16
N VAL A 63 6.64 4.59 2.24
CA VAL A 63 7.78 5.29 2.82
C VAL A 63 8.06 4.73 4.21
N LEU A 64 9.30 4.31 4.44
CA LEU A 64 9.75 3.71 5.70
C LEU A 64 10.55 4.71 6.52
N ASP A 65 10.07 5.01 7.72
CA ASP A 65 10.82 5.69 8.77
C ASP A 65 11.74 4.69 9.48
N ARG A 66 13.05 4.92 9.36
CA ARG A 66 14.08 4.06 9.95
C ARG A 66 14.19 4.23 11.46
N GLU A 67 13.85 5.40 12.00
CA GLU A 67 13.88 5.64 13.44
C GLU A 67 12.76 4.89 14.15
N MET A 68 11.62 4.70 13.48
CA MET A 68 10.46 3.97 14.00
C MET A 68 10.49 2.46 13.73
N CYS A 69 11.22 2.03 12.69
CA CYS A 69 11.18 0.63 12.27
C CYS A 69 11.90 -0.29 13.25
N LEU A 70 11.17 -1.28 13.79
CA LEU A 70 11.71 -2.28 14.72
C LEU A 70 12.95 -3.00 14.18
N ALA A 71 12.98 -3.33 12.89
CA ALA A 71 14.15 -3.94 12.24
C ALA A 71 15.38 -3.02 12.23
N TRP A 72 15.17 -1.72 11.97
CA TRP A 72 16.23 -0.72 12.04
C TRP A 72 16.69 -0.41 13.47
N GLN A 73 15.82 -0.64 14.46
CA GLN A 73 16.14 -0.59 15.89
C GLN A 73 16.80 -1.89 16.42
N GLY A 74 17.04 -2.89 15.55
CA GLY A 74 17.73 -4.14 15.92
C GLY A 74 16.81 -5.28 16.40
N ILE A 75 15.48 -5.10 16.35
CA ILE A 75 14.51 -6.15 16.65
C ILE A 75 14.22 -6.94 15.36
N PRO A 76 14.32 -8.28 15.33
CA PRO A 76 14.11 -9.08 14.12
C PRO A 76 12.64 -9.07 13.67
N CYS A 77 12.25 -8.05 12.90
CA CYS A 77 10.91 -7.86 12.36
C CYS A 77 10.94 -7.93 10.83
N ARG A 78 10.04 -8.73 10.24
CA ARG A 78 9.91 -8.90 8.77
C ARG A 78 8.45 -8.85 8.32
N ALA A 79 7.57 -8.26 9.12
CA ALA A 79 6.12 -8.27 8.89
C ALA A 79 5.76 -7.66 7.53
N CYS A 80 6.27 -6.46 7.24
CA CYS A 80 6.02 -5.77 5.97
C CYS A 80 6.50 -6.56 4.74
N TRP A 81 7.62 -7.26 4.85
CA TRP A 81 8.15 -8.12 3.78
C TRP A 81 7.24 -9.33 3.54
N HIS A 82 6.74 -10.00 4.60
CA HIS A 82 5.89 -11.20 4.47
C HIS A 82 4.53 -10.91 3.83
N VAL A 83 3.96 -9.74 4.11
CA VAL A 83 2.65 -9.34 3.55
C VAL A 83 2.78 -8.64 2.20
N CYS A 84 4.00 -8.32 1.77
CA CYS A 84 4.22 -7.67 0.49
C CYS A 84 3.82 -8.63 -0.64
N PRO A 85 2.97 -8.20 -1.60
CA PRO A 85 2.68 -8.97 -2.81
C PRO A 85 3.89 -9.22 -3.70
N PHE A 86 4.92 -8.38 -3.57
CA PHE A 86 6.13 -8.37 -4.40
C PHE A 86 7.38 -8.43 -3.50
N PRO A 87 7.56 -9.52 -2.73
CA PRO A 87 8.68 -9.65 -1.81
C PRO A 87 9.99 -9.75 -2.61
N ASN A 88 11.05 -9.10 -2.12
CA ASN A 88 12.34 -8.94 -2.83
C ASN A 88 12.29 -8.08 -4.11
N GLU A 89 11.13 -7.52 -4.44
CA GLU A 89 10.97 -6.53 -5.51
C GLU A 89 10.62 -5.18 -4.89
N ALA A 90 9.43 -5.04 -4.29
CA ALA A 90 8.97 -3.78 -3.68
C ALA A 90 9.50 -3.56 -2.24
N ILE A 91 9.67 -4.64 -1.49
CA ILE A 91 10.29 -4.60 -0.16
C ILE A 91 11.42 -5.63 -0.16
N VAL A 92 12.64 -5.15 -0.01
CA VAL A 92 13.85 -5.97 0.08
C VAL A 92 14.37 -5.96 1.51
N LEU A 93 15.01 -7.04 1.93
CA LEU A 93 15.73 -7.08 3.19
C LEU A 93 17.22 -6.94 2.91
N ASP A 94 17.89 -6.03 3.62
CA ASP A 94 19.34 -5.96 3.56
C ASP A 94 20.01 -7.12 4.31
N GLU A 95 21.35 -7.16 4.32
CA GLU A 95 22.14 -8.20 4.97
C GLU A 95 21.86 -8.35 6.48
N ARG A 96 21.35 -7.28 7.12
CA ARG A 96 20.98 -7.25 8.54
C ARG A 96 19.51 -7.57 8.77
N GLY A 97 18.76 -7.90 7.71
CA GLY A 97 17.33 -8.16 7.76
C GLY A 97 16.48 -6.90 7.90
N ARG A 98 17.01 -5.72 7.58
CA ARG A 98 16.29 -4.45 7.65
C ARG A 98 15.54 -4.22 6.35
N ALA A 99 14.27 -3.85 6.45
CA ALA A 99 13.45 -3.55 5.29
C ALA A 99 13.94 -2.28 4.57
N ILE A 100 13.97 -2.33 3.25
CA ILE A 100 14.19 -1.21 2.34
C ILE A 100 13.08 -1.28 1.29
N VAL A 101 12.38 -0.15 1.07
CA VAL A 101 11.36 -0.06 0.01
C VAL A 101 12.04 0.30 -1.30
N GLN A 102 11.68 -0.39 -2.38
CA GLN A 102 12.02 -0.04 -3.75
C GLN A 102 10.80 0.65 -4.38
N PRO A 103 10.82 1.98 -4.56
CA PRO A 103 9.67 2.73 -5.07
C PRO A 103 9.16 2.24 -6.42
N GLU A 104 10.07 1.79 -7.29
CA GLU A 104 9.79 1.41 -8.68
C GLU A 104 8.93 0.15 -8.80
N ALA A 105 8.98 -0.74 -7.80
CA ALA A 105 8.15 -1.94 -7.72
C ALA A 105 6.98 -1.79 -6.73
N CYS A 106 6.90 -0.66 -6.02
CA CYS A 106 5.85 -0.42 -5.05
C CYS A 106 4.58 0.10 -5.73
N VAL A 107 3.48 -0.65 -5.58
CA VAL A 107 2.16 -0.27 -6.12
C VAL A 107 1.29 0.53 -5.15
N GLY A 108 1.76 0.75 -3.92
CA GLY A 108 1.02 1.51 -2.91
C GLY A 108 -0.16 0.78 -2.28
N CYS A 109 -0.17 -0.56 -2.28
CA CYS A 109 -1.32 -1.35 -1.80
C CYS A 109 -1.63 -1.20 -0.30
N GLY A 110 -0.66 -0.79 0.53
CA GLY A 110 -0.87 -0.54 1.96
C GLY A 110 -0.83 -1.75 2.88
N LEU A 111 -0.64 -2.97 2.36
CA LEU A 111 -0.51 -4.18 3.18
C LEU A 111 0.62 -4.06 4.22
N CYS A 112 1.73 -3.42 3.86
CA CYS A 112 2.87 -3.22 4.76
C CYS A 112 2.57 -2.25 5.92
N GLU A 113 1.81 -1.19 5.68
CA GLU A 113 1.35 -0.24 6.71
C GLU A 113 0.35 -0.92 7.66
N HIS A 114 -0.59 -1.68 7.11
CA HIS A 114 -1.56 -2.45 7.90
C HIS A 114 -0.85 -3.45 8.84
N ALA A 115 0.15 -4.17 8.34
CA ALA A 115 0.87 -5.20 9.09
C ALA A 115 1.97 -4.65 10.02
N CYS A 116 2.26 -3.35 9.99
CA CYS A 116 3.34 -2.76 10.78
C CYS A 116 3.04 -2.88 12.28
N LEU A 117 4.00 -3.41 13.04
CA LEU A 117 3.87 -3.60 14.50
C LEU A 117 4.33 -2.40 15.32
N ALA A 118 4.98 -1.41 14.69
CA ALA A 118 5.42 -0.20 15.36
C ALA A 118 4.23 0.74 15.64
N GLU A 119 4.31 1.48 16.75
CA GLU A 119 3.34 2.50 17.13
C GLU A 119 4.06 3.81 17.48
N PRO A 120 3.88 4.90 16.71
CA PRO A 120 3.19 4.96 15.40
C PRO A 120 3.81 4.07 14.31
N SER A 121 3.06 3.84 13.23
CA SER A 121 3.52 2.98 12.13
C SER A 121 4.83 3.49 11.53
N ALA A 122 5.83 2.62 11.43
CA ALA A 122 7.11 2.92 10.82
C ALA A 122 7.08 2.95 9.29
N ILE A 123 6.02 2.47 8.66
CA ILE A 123 5.86 2.48 7.19
C ILE A 123 4.48 2.99 6.86
N VAL A 124 4.41 3.96 5.96
CA VAL A 124 3.15 4.61 5.57
C VAL A 124 3.05 4.71 4.05
N ILE A 125 1.84 4.66 3.50
CA ILE A 125 1.60 4.87 2.08
C ILE A 125 1.40 6.36 1.80
N ILE A 126 2.18 6.87 0.85
CA ILE A 126 1.99 8.19 0.27
C ILE A 126 1.24 8.00 -1.06
N PRO A 127 -0.02 8.47 -1.18
CA PRO A 127 -0.79 8.33 -2.41
C PRO A 127 -0.13 9.05 -3.59
N GLU A 128 -0.32 8.52 -4.79
CA GLU A 128 0.15 9.16 -6.01
C GLU A 128 -0.51 10.54 -6.19
N GLY A 129 0.27 11.54 -6.63
CA GLY A 129 -0.19 12.92 -6.75
C GLY A 129 -0.21 13.74 -5.45
N ARG A 130 0.34 13.21 -4.35
CA ARG A 130 0.53 13.94 -3.09
C ARG A 130 2.01 13.95 -2.69
N GLU A 131 2.54 15.12 -2.33
CA GLU A 131 3.89 15.21 -1.76
C GLU A 131 3.91 14.65 -0.33
N PRO A 132 4.96 13.91 0.09
CA PRO A 132 5.14 13.50 1.48
C PRO A 132 5.27 14.74 2.36
N LEU A 133 4.43 14.84 3.40
CA LEU A 133 4.45 15.94 4.38
C LEU A 133 5.68 15.86 5.29
#